data_AF-A0A8T2PHJ9-F1
#
_entry.id   AF-A0A8T2PHJ9-F1
#
_cell.length_a   1.000
_cell.length_b   1.000
_cell.length_c   1.000
_cell.angle_alpha   90.00
_cell.angle_beta   90.00
_cell.angle_gamma   90.00
#
_symmetry.space_group_name_H-M   'P 1'
#
loop_
_entity.id
_entity.type
_entity.pdbx_description
1 polymer ?
#
loop_
_entity_poly.entity_id
_entity_poly.type
_entity_poly.pdbx_seq_one_letter_code
_entity_poly.pdbx_strand_id
1 'polypeptide(L)'
;MFDSNEETCWNSDQGDSQWVVLEFPHPVRVSQVKLQFQGGFSGNTCRLEGCLNEGEFEKFSSFYPEDNNCLQISFVTSSSFPPCSFSVQFSHNRLISKVVIL
;
A
#
# COMPACT_ATOMS: atom_id res chain seq x y z
N MET A 1 -2.41 7.08 11.78
CA MET A 1 -2.54 6.67 10.37
C MET A 1 -4.00 6.46 9.99
N PHE A 2 -4.85 5.89 10.88
CA PHE A 2 -6.31 5.78 10.67
C PHE A 2 -7.13 6.79 11.49
N ASP A 3 -6.47 7.82 12.01
CA ASP A 3 -7.02 8.87 12.89
C ASP A 3 -7.46 10.13 12.13
N SER A 4 -7.46 10.08 10.78
CA SER A 4 -7.76 11.22 9.89
C SER A 4 -6.87 12.44 10.10
N ASN A 5 -5.79 12.32 10.87
CA ASN A 5 -4.84 13.39 11.10
C ASN A 5 -3.78 13.36 9.98
N GLU A 6 -3.74 14.43 9.19
CA GLU A 6 -2.77 14.59 8.11
C GLU A 6 -1.32 14.64 8.59
N GLU A 7 -1.05 14.82 9.88
CA GLU A 7 0.28 14.74 10.47
C GLU A 7 0.69 13.30 10.84
N THR A 8 -0.26 12.39 11.10
CA THR A 8 0.05 11.02 11.53
C THR A 8 0.43 10.11 10.35
N CYS A 9 1.72 9.75 10.26
CA CYS A 9 2.30 8.91 9.20
C CYS A 9 2.86 7.57 9.71
N TRP A 10 2.97 6.60 8.80
CA TRP A 10 3.97 5.54 8.90
C TRP A 10 5.17 5.88 8.01
N ASN A 11 6.38 5.71 8.53
CA ASN A 11 7.63 5.84 7.79
C ASN A 11 8.44 4.54 7.86
N SER A 12 9.19 4.27 6.80
CA SER A 12 10.09 3.11 6.70
C SER A 12 11.55 3.46 7.00
N ASP A 13 12.36 2.49 7.44
CA ASP A 13 13.82 2.54 7.34
C ASP A 13 14.30 2.33 5.91
N GLN A 14 15.47 2.85 5.52
CA GLN A 14 16.02 2.69 4.16
C GLN A 14 16.20 1.21 3.76
N GLY A 15 15.92 0.86 2.49
CA GLY A 15 16.13 -0.49 1.98
C GLY A 15 15.56 -0.70 0.57
N ASP A 16 15.92 -1.83 -0.05
CA ASP A 16 15.54 -2.12 -1.44
C ASP A 16 14.04 -2.40 -1.60
N SER A 17 13.41 -2.92 -0.55
CA SER A 17 11.98 -3.16 -0.52
C SER A 17 11.39 -2.98 0.87
N GLN A 18 10.23 -2.33 0.91
CA GLN A 18 9.46 -2.08 2.12
C GLN A 18 8.00 -2.40 1.82
N TRP A 19 7.23 -2.72 2.85
CA TRP A 19 5.83 -3.04 2.66
C TRP A 19 4.99 -2.64 3.88
N VAL A 20 3.70 -2.43 3.63
CA VAL A 20 2.68 -2.28 4.67
C VAL A 20 1.68 -3.42 4.50
N VAL A 21 1.46 -4.19 5.57
CA VAL A 21 0.43 -5.24 5.61
C VAL A 21 -0.81 -4.72 6.34
N LEU A 22 -1.97 -4.93 5.74
CA LEU A 22 -3.28 -4.75 6.35
C LEU A 22 -3.89 -6.13 6.59
N GLU A 23 -4.19 -6.45 7.84
CA GLU A 23 -4.84 -7.72 8.20
C GLU A 23 -6.28 -7.44 8.63
N PHE A 24 -7.20 -8.22 8.07
CA PHE A 24 -8.63 -8.16 8.36
C PHE A 24 -9.04 -9.46 9.08
N PRO A 25 -9.93 -9.38 10.07
CA PRO A 25 -10.36 -10.55 10.82
C PRO A 25 -11.18 -11.56 9.97
N HIS A 26 -11.65 -11.12 8.79
CA HIS A 26 -12.44 -11.93 7.86
C HIS A 26 -12.12 -11.50 6.41
N PRO A 27 -12.45 -12.33 5.41
CA PRO A 27 -12.30 -11.97 4.00
C PRO A 27 -13.02 -10.66 3.65
N VAL A 28 -12.32 -9.70 3.06
CA VAL A 28 -12.89 -8.41 2.64
C VAL A 28 -12.71 -8.20 1.14
N ARG A 29 -13.71 -7.55 0.53
CA ARG A 29 -13.60 -7.05 -0.83
C ARG A 29 -13.05 -5.64 -0.79
N VAL A 30 -11.79 -5.45 -1.18
CA VAL A 30 -11.23 -4.11 -1.33
C VAL A 30 -11.71 -3.50 -2.64
N SER A 31 -12.38 -2.36 -2.54
CA SER A 31 -12.81 -1.58 -3.70
C SER A 31 -11.77 -0.55 -4.13
N GLN A 32 -10.99 -0.04 -3.18
CA GLN A 32 -10.06 1.06 -3.40
C GLN A 32 -8.94 1.02 -2.35
N VAL A 33 -7.72 1.33 -2.79
CA VAL A 33 -6.61 1.69 -1.90
C VAL A 33 -6.17 3.09 -2.29
N LYS A 34 -6.13 3.99 -1.32
CA LYS A 34 -5.61 5.34 -1.49
C LYS A 34 -4.26 5.43 -0.79
N LEU A 35 -3.32 6.14 -1.40
CA LEU A 35 -1.98 6.32 -0.88
C LEU A 35 -1.59 7.78 -1.08
N GLN A 36 -0.93 8.35 -0.09
CA GLN A 36 -0.42 9.71 -0.16
C GLN A 36 0.98 9.74 0.45
N PHE A 37 1.93 10.24 -0.32
CA PHE A 37 3.30 10.48 0.13
C PHE A 37 3.42 11.91 0.69
N GLN A 38 4.27 12.13 1.69
CA GLN A 38 4.55 13.47 2.23
C GLN A 38 6.04 13.80 2.10
N GLY A 39 6.43 14.22 0.90
CA GLY A 39 7.73 14.79 0.57
C GLY A 39 8.87 13.78 0.41
N GLY A 40 9.98 14.23 -0.18
CA GLY A 40 11.28 13.55 -0.18
C GLY A 40 11.49 12.49 -1.27
N PHE A 41 10.51 11.63 -1.53
CA PHE A 41 10.56 10.58 -2.56
C PHE A 41 9.22 9.80 -2.63
N SER A 42 8.75 9.42 -3.82
CA SER A 42 7.75 8.35 -4.01
C SER A 42 8.42 7.07 -4.50
N GLY A 43 7.89 5.90 -4.13
CA GLY A 43 8.42 4.63 -4.64
C GLY A 43 8.17 4.47 -6.12
N ASN A 44 9.19 4.13 -6.90
CA ASN A 44 9.07 4.04 -8.37
C ASN A 44 8.02 3.03 -8.81
N THR A 45 7.94 1.89 -8.11
CA THR A 45 6.98 0.83 -8.40
C THR A 45 6.37 0.34 -7.11
N CYS A 46 5.05 0.26 -7.08
CA CYS A 46 4.32 -0.36 -6.01
C CYS A 46 3.55 -1.57 -6.52
N ARG A 47 3.43 -2.58 -5.66
CA ARG A 47 2.72 -3.84 -5.93
C ARG A 47 1.69 -4.04 -4.84
N LEU A 48 0.43 -4.21 -5.24
CA LEU A 48 -0.65 -4.59 -4.35
C LEU A 48 -0.82 -6.10 -4.44
N GLU A 49 -0.83 -6.74 -3.29
CA GLU A 49 -0.96 -8.18 -3.16
C GLU A 49 -2.00 -8.53 -2.10
N GLY A 50 -2.59 -9.72 -2.19
CA GLY A 50 -3.49 -10.21 -1.16
C GLY A 50 -3.39 -11.72 -0.95
N CYS A 51 -3.78 -12.18 0.24
CA CYS A 51 -3.87 -13.59 0.57
C CYS A 51 -5.18 -13.91 1.32
N LEU A 52 -5.76 -15.08 1.05
CA LEU A 52 -6.98 -15.54 1.72
C LEU A 52 -6.71 -16.02 3.16
N ASN A 53 -5.51 -16.56 3.43
CA ASN A 53 -5.07 -17.12 4.72
C ASN A 53 -3.62 -16.68 5.02
N GLU A 54 -2.93 -17.31 5.98
CA GLU A 54 -1.47 -17.16 6.22
C GLU A 54 -0.60 -17.80 5.10
N GLY A 55 -1.01 -17.64 3.84
CA GLY A 55 -0.35 -18.24 2.67
C GLY A 55 0.47 -17.24 1.86
N GLU A 56 0.85 -17.65 0.65
CA GLU A 56 1.57 -16.76 -0.27
C GLU A 56 0.68 -15.62 -0.78
N PHE A 57 1.26 -14.44 -0.86
CA PHE A 57 0.61 -13.24 -1.41
C PHE A 57 0.50 -13.36 -2.93
N GLU A 58 -0.71 -13.24 -3.46
CA GLU A 58 -0.97 -13.15 -4.89
C GLU A 58 -0.99 -11.69 -5.33
N LYS A 59 -0.30 -11.38 -6.43
CA LYS A 59 -0.32 -10.04 -7.02
C LYS A 59 -1.70 -9.71 -7.55
N PHE A 60 -2.27 -8.62 -7.05
CA PHE A 60 -3.53 -8.07 -7.58
C PHE A 60 -3.27 -7.01 -8.64
N SER A 61 -2.33 -6.09 -8.39
CA SER A 61 -2.00 -5.03 -9.33
C SER A 61 -0.61 -4.42 -9.09
N SER A 62 -0.17 -3.61 -10.04
CA SER A 62 0.98 -2.71 -9.87
C SER A 62 0.55 -1.29 -10.18
N PHE A 63 1.13 -0.33 -9.47
CA PHE A 63 0.92 1.09 -9.73
C PHE A 63 2.22 1.85 -9.52
N TYR A 64 2.31 3.02 -10.16
CA TYR A 64 3.51 3.84 -10.22
C TYR A 64 3.13 5.20 -9.65
N PRO A 65 3.38 5.44 -8.35
CA PRO A 65 2.97 6.69 -7.75
C PRO A 65 3.81 7.84 -8.26
N GLU A 66 3.16 8.97 -8.47
CA GLU A 66 3.85 10.21 -8.80
C GLU A 66 4.62 10.75 -7.60
N ASP A 67 5.75 11.42 -7.85
CA ASP A 67 6.54 12.07 -6.80
C ASP A 67 5.93 13.43 -6.45
N ASN A 68 4.72 13.38 -5.90
CA ASN A 68 3.98 14.54 -5.43
C ASN A 68 3.24 14.23 -4.13
N ASN A 69 2.87 15.29 -3.39
CA ASN A 69 2.16 15.14 -2.13
C ASN A 69 0.65 14.98 -2.31
N CYS A 70 0.17 14.71 -3.53
CA CYS A 70 -1.25 14.55 -3.80
C CYS A 70 -1.73 13.18 -3.32
N LEU A 71 -3.00 13.09 -2.97
CA LEU A 71 -3.66 11.81 -2.75
C LEU A 71 -3.73 11.05 -4.06
N GLN A 72 -3.14 9.87 -4.11
CA GLN A 72 -3.09 9.02 -5.29
C GLN A 72 -3.95 7.79 -5.09
N ILE A 73 -4.65 7.41 -6.16
CA ILE A 73 -5.62 6.32 -6.17
C ILE A 73 -5.14 5.27 -7.16
N SER A 74 -5.03 4.03 -6.71
CA SER A 74 -4.85 2.88 -7.59
C SER A 74 -6.13 2.03 -7.64
N PHE A 75 -6.46 1.54 -8.84
CA PHE A 75 -7.76 0.98 -9.19
C PHE A 75 -7.76 -0.55 -9.29
N VAL A 76 -8.98 -1.10 -9.14
CA VAL A 76 -9.48 -2.46 -9.38
C VAL A 76 -8.51 -3.58 -9.02
N THR A 77 -8.68 -4.10 -7.80
CA THR A 77 -8.26 -5.47 -7.50
C THR A 77 -9.13 -6.41 -8.32
N SER A 78 -8.63 -6.91 -9.45
CA SER A 78 -9.19 -8.08 -10.13
C SER A 78 -8.77 -9.35 -9.38
N SER A 79 -8.98 -9.36 -8.06
CA SER A 79 -8.70 -10.54 -7.26
C SER A 79 -9.74 -11.59 -7.57
N SER A 80 -9.30 -12.83 -7.75
CA SER A 80 -10.18 -13.98 -7.94
C SER A 80 -10.93 -14.35 -6.65
N PHE A 81 -10.51 -13.81 -5.50
CA PHE A 81 -11.08 -14.02 -4.17
C PHE A 81 -11.04 -12.75 -3.31
N PRO A 82 -11.88 -12.64 -2.27
CA PRO A 82 -11.74 -11.63 -1.22
C PRO A 82 -10.63 -12.05 -0.24
N PRO A 83 -9.49 -11.35 -0.13
CA PRO A 83 -8.43 -11.73 0.81
C PRO A 83 -8.75 -11.32 2.26
N CYS A 84 -8.08 -11.98 3.21
CA CYS A 84 -8.04 -11.57 4.63
C CYS A 84 -6.86 -10.63 4.91
N SER A 85 -5.79 -10.68 4.10
CA SER A 85 -4.62 -9.81 4.27
C SER A 85 -4.23 -9.16 2.95
N PHE A 86 -3.79 -7.90 3.00
CA PHE A 86 -3.24 -7.15 1.87
C PHE A 86 -1.84 -6.66 2.17
N SER A 87 -0.98 -6.67 1.16
CA SER A 87 0.34 -6.05 1.22
C SER A 87 0.46 -5.01 0.13
N VAL A 88 0.93 -3.81 0.50
CA VAL A 88 1.44 -2.83 -0.46
C VAL A 88 2.94 -2.85 -0.35
N GLN A 89 3.59 -3.45 -1.33
CA GLN A 89 5.04 -3.47 -1.44
C GLN A 89 5.51 -2.29 -2.28
N PHE A 90 6.57 -1.63 -1.83
CA PHE A 90 7.21 -0.52 -2.51
C PHE A 90 8.66 -0.92 -2.85
N SER A 91 9.07 -0.69 -4.10
CA SER A 91 10.38 -1.08 -4.62
C SER A 91 11.27 0.14 -4.87
N HIS A 92 12.58 -0.02 -4.63
CA HIS A 92 13.61 1.01 -4.88
C HIS A 92 13.35 2.32 -4.12
N ASN A 93 13.08 2.22 -2.82
CA ASN A 93 12.80 3.37 -1.99
C ASN A 93 14.02 3.87 -1.24
N ARG A 94 14.33 5.16 -1.40
CA ARG A 94 15.30 5.84 -0.55
C ARG A 94 14.70 6.22 0.81
N LEU A 95 13.39 6.46 0.88
CA LEU A 95 12.60 6.63 2.11
C LEU A 95 11.11 6.70 1.72
N ILE A 96 10.23 5.90 2.33
CA ILE A 96 8.80 6.22 2.33
C ILE A 96 8.59 7.22 3.46
N SER A 97 8.37 8.48 3.09
CA SER A 97 8.16 9.56 4.05
C SER A 97 6.82 9.46 4.75
N LYS A 98 5.80 8.94 4.06
CA LYS A 98 4.46 8.67 4.61
C LYS A 98 3.64 7.81 3.68
N VAL A 99 2.82 6.94 4.26
CA VAL A 99 1.65 6.33 3.61
C VAL A 99 0.43 6.63 4.46
N VAL A 100 -0.71 6.87 3.84
CA VAL A 100 -2.03 6.90 4.48
C VAL A 100 -2.92 5.98 3.66
N ILE A 101 -3.49 4.95 4.29
CA ILE A 101 -4.46 4.05 3.68
C ILE A 101 -5.84 4.47 4.19
N LEU A 102 -6.70 4.93 3.29
CA LEU A 102 -8.07 5.39 3.56
C LEU A 102 -9.10 4.39 3.06
#